data_AF-A0A8T2QV28-F1
#
_entry.id   AF-A0A8T2QV28-F1
#
_cell.length_a   1.000
_cell.length_b   1.000
_cell.length_c   1.000
_cell.angle_alpha   90.00
_cell.angle_beta   90.00
_cell.angle_gamma   90.00
#
_symmetry.space_group_name_H-M   'P 1'
#
loop_
_entity.id
_entity.type
_entity.pdbx_description
1 polymer ?
#
loop_
_entity_poly.entity_id
_entity_poly.type
_entity_poly.pdbx_seq_one_letter_code
_entity_poly.pdbx_strand_id
1 'polypeptide(L)'
;MAETSGGLPLRSAAADPELWHACAAAVSHLPEVGSFVVYFPQGHAEQVLPSPSLHDLPPVAPACIPCKITSVEYLADFETDEAYARMCLQPLPNLDLSDVHNEDCSESSSFRQREKLVSFAKTLTQSDANNGGGFSIPRYCADTIFPPLDYTQNPPVQMILAKDIHGRLWKFRHIYRGTPRRHLLTTGWSNFVNQKKLVAGDVIVFVRNSDGQLCVGIRRATRGLRHASVPSQFGLQESADQRSLLQQELHLGIRAGDNAPKFSRHRNTLVTMQSVVEAAVAASSGNPFEILYYPRASASEFCVNLSTVKKALQVTWVSGMRFKMALETEDASRTNWYMGTVLKLGELDPIRWPKSPWKILQSFCFR
;
A
#
# COMPACT_ATOMS: atom_id res chain seq x y z
N MET A 1 -29.91 -9.00 35.96
CA MET A 1 -30.09 -8.54 34.57
C MET A 1 -29.50 -7.15 34.50
N ALA A 2 -28.27 -7.02 33.98
CA ALA A 2 -27.64 -5.74 33.69
C ALA A 2 -26.95 -5.92 32.33
N GLU A 3 -27.50 -5.24 31.33
CA GLU A 3 -27.03 -5.27 29.95
C GLU A 3 -25.73 -4.46 29.84
N THR A 4 -24.66 -5.11 29.38
CA THR A 4 -23.43 -4.44 28.96
C THR A 4 -23.58 -4.03 27.50
N SER A 5 -23.83 -2.73 27.28
CA SER A 5 -23.78 -2.08 25.97
C SER A 5 -22.34 -2.08 25.45
N GLY A 6 -22.06 -2.91 24.44
CA GLY A 6 -20.81 -2.90 23.69
C GLY A 6 -20.65 -1.59 22.92
N GLY A 7 -19.68 -0.78 23.33
CA GLY A 7 -19.26 0.39 22.58
C GLY A 7 -18.61 -0.04 21.26
N LEU A 8 -19.18 0.44 20.15
CA LEU A 8 -18.56 0.39 18.83
C LEU A 8 -17.16 1.05 18.90
N PRO A 9 -16.14 0.51 18.21
CA PRO A 9 -14.81 1.13 18.21
C PRO A 9 -14.90 2.54 17.62
N LEU A 10 -14.27 3.49 18.31
CA LEU A 10 -14.08 4.88 17.88
C LEU A 10 -13.67 4.91 16.41
N ARG A 11 -14.45 5.62 15.57
CA ARG A 11 -14.10 5.86 14.16
C ARG A 11 -12.67 6.38 14.12
N SER A 12 -11.77 5.65 13.45
CA SER A 12 -10.39 6.08 13.22
C SER A 12 -10.43 7.45 12.54
N ALA A 13 -9.72 8.44 13.08
CA ALA A 13 -9.63 9.75 12.47
C ALA A 13 -8.99 9.62 11.08
N ALA A 14 -9.52 10.34 10.09
CA ALA A 14 -8.96 10.34 8.74
C ALA A 14 -7.48 10.78 8.77
N ALA A 15 -6.63 10.05 8.07
CA ALA A 15 -5.22 10.36 7.93
C ALA A 15 -5.02 11.57 7.02
N ASP A 16 -3.93 12.32 7.25
CA ASP A 16 -3.47 13.35 6.31
C ASP A 16 -3.20 12.70 4.94
N PRO A 17 -3.84 13.16 3.84
CA PRO A 17 -3.73 12.48 2.55
C PRO A 17 -2.29 12.42 2.01
N GLU A 18 -1.50 13.47 2.21
CA GLU A 18 -0.11 13.54 1.72
C GLU A 18 0.78 12.53 2.46
N LEU A 19 0.66 12.47 3.79
CA LEU A 19 1.33 11.47 4.60
C LEU A 19 0.84 10.05 4.28
N TRP A 20 -0.47 9.87 4.08
CA TRP A 20 -1.05 8.58 3.75
C TRP A 20 -0.50 8.05 2.42
N HIS A 21 -0.48 8.88 1.37
CA HIS A 21 0.11 8.51 0.08
C HIS A 21 1.60 8.19 0.22
N ALA A 22 2.32 8.94 1.06
CA ALA A 22 3.71 8.63 1.34
C ALA A 22 3.89 7.34 2.17
N CYS A 23 2.90 6.88 2.94
CA CYS A 23 2.93 5.60 3.66
C CYS A 23 2.50 4.40 2.80
N ALA A 24 1.53 4.60 1.91
CA ALA A 24 0.88 3.59 1.07
C ALA A 24 1.79 2.91 0.02
N ALA A 25 3.07 3.28 -0.07
CA ALA A 25 3.97 3.00 -1.20
C ALA A 25 3.74 3.94 -2.38
N ALA A 26 4.81 4.26 -3.11
CA ALA A 26 4.83 5.43 -3.97
C ALA A 26 4.13 5.25 -5.34
N VAL A 27 3.77 4.01 -5.72
CA VAL A 27 2.98 3.72 -6.95
C VAL A 27 1.47 3.74 -6.73
N SER A 28 1.00 3.66 -5.49
CA SER A 28 -0.42 3.42 -5.21
C SER A 28 -1.23 4.68 -5.47
N HIS A 29 -1.69 4.82 -6.71
CA HIS A 29 -2.55 5.92 -7.12
C HIS A 29 -4.00 5.52 -6.91
N LEU A 30 -4.54 5.82 -5.73
CA LEU A 30 -5.96 5.67 -5.50
C LEU A 30 -6.77 6.53 -6.49
N PRO A 31 -7.82 5.97 -7.13
CA PRO A 31 -8.74 6.74 -7.95
C PRO A 31 -9.42 7.86 -7.15
N GLU A 32 -9.68 8.99 -7.80
CA GLU A 32 -10.34 10.15 -7.17
C GLU A 32 -11.84 9.92 -7.01
N VAL A 33 -12.46 10.61 -6.04
CA VAL A 33 -13.92 10.59 -5.88
C VAL A 33 -14.58 11.15 -7.14
N GLY A 34 -15.60 10.44 -7.63
CA GLY A 34 -16.30 10.77 -8.87
C GLY A 34 -15.69 10.15 -10.13
N SER A 35 -14.50 9.56 -10.07
CA SER A 35 -13.88 8.90 -11.21
C SER A 35 -14.59 7.58 -11.57
N PHE A 36 -14.45 7.19 -12.82
CA PHE A 36 -14.91 5.90 -13.33
C PHE A 36 -13.79 4.87 -13.25
N VAL A 37 -14.09 3.73 -12.66
CA VAL A 37 -13.14 2.64 -12.42
C VAL A 37 -13.74 1.31 -12.86
N VAL A 38 -12.91 0.29 -12.97
CA VAL A 38 -13.32 -1.10 -13.11
C VAL A 38 -12.88 -1.84 -11.85
N TYR A 39 -13.85 -2.44 -11.16
CA TYR A 39 -13.64 -3.30 -10.01
C TYR A 39 -13.45 -4.75 -10.45
N PHE A 40 -12.38 -5.39 -9.96
CA PHE A 40 -12.03 -6.78 -10.22
C PHE A 40 -12.15 -7.62 -8.94
N PRO A 41 -13.22 -8.44 -8.78
CA PRO A 41 -13.38 -9.30 -7.60
C PRO A 41 -12.21 -10.26 -7.37
N GLN A 42 -11.61 -10.78 -8.46
CA GLN A 42 -10.43 -11.65 -8.38
C GLN A 42 -9.24 -10.95 -7.71
N GLY A 43 -9.00 -9.68 -8.06
CA GLY A 43 -7.93 -8.91 -7.45
C GLY A 43 -8.21 -8.47 -6.02
N HIS A 44 -9.48 -8.23 -5.67
CA HIS A 44 -9.89 -7.96 -4.30
C HIS A 44 -9.62 -9.17 -3.38
N ALA A 45 -9.92 -10.38 -3.86
CA ALA A 45 -9.64 -11.62 -3.13
C ALA A 45 -8.13 -11.82 -2.87
N GLU A 46 -7.24 -11.36 -3.76
CA GLU A 46 -5.78 -11.43 -3.53
C GLU A 46 -5.30 -10.60 -2.35
N GLN A 47 -6.10 -9.66 -1.82
CA GLN A 47 -5.76 -8.90 -0.62
C GLN A 47 -6.11 -9.62 0.69
N VAL A 48 -6.80 -10.76 0.65
CA VAL A 48 -7.10 -11.55 1.86
C VAL A 48 -5.88 -12.37 2.26
N LEU A 49 -5.59 -12.42 3.57
CA LEU A 49 -4.48 -13.20 4.14
C LEU A 49 -4.95 -14.26 5.15
N PRO A 50 -4.44 -15.51 5.10
CA PRO A 50 -3.56 -16.06 4.06
C PRO A 50 -4.28 -16.15 2.70
N SER A 51 -3.52 -16.08 1.60
CA SER A 51 -4.05 -16.02 0.23
C SER A 51 -5.17 -17.06 0.04
N PRO A 52 -6.40 -16.62 -0.22
CA PRO A 52 -7.56 -17.48 -0.21
C PRO A 52 -7.60 -18.35 -1.46
N SER A 53 -8.32 -19.46 -1.39
CA SER A 53 -8.79 -20.13 -2.59
C SER A 53 -9.77 -19.22 -3.32
N LEU A 54 -9.50 -18.88 -4.58
CA LEU A 54 -10.49 -18.23 -5.48
C LEU A 54 -11.77 -19.09 -5.69
N HIS A 55 -11.84 -20.27 -5.09
CA HIS A 55 -13.02 -21.14 -5.05
C HIS A 55 -14.12 -20.61 -4.12
N ASP A 56 -13.78 -19.72 -3.18
CA ASP A 56 -14.72 -19.19 -2.19
C ASP A 56 -15.55 -18.00 -2.72
N LEU A 57 -15.27 -17.52 -3.94
CA LEU A 57 -16.05 -16.46 -4.60
C LEU A 57 -17.28 -17.04 -5.31
N PRO A 58 -18.41 -16.31 -5.36
CA PRO A 58 -19.61 -16.76 -6.06
C PRO A 58 -19.32 -16.96 -7.57
N PRO A 59 -19.73 -18.08 -8.18
CA PRO A 59 -19.53 -18.34 -9.62
C PRO A 59 -20.23 -17.35 -10.57
N VAL A 60 -21.11 -16.49 -10.05
CA VAL A 60 -22.07 -15.68 -10.83
C VAL A 60 -21.63 -14.22 -10.97
N ALA A 61 -20.59 -13.78 -10.25
CA ALA A 61 -20.14 -12.40 -10.35
C ALA A 61 -19.43 -12.15 -11.71
N PRO A 62 -19.63 -10.98 -12.36
CA PRO A 62 -18.86 -10.61 -13.53
C PRO A 62 -17.37 -10.38 -13.19
N ALA A 63 -16.47 -10.83 -14.06
CA ALA A 63 -15.01 -10.74 -13.86
C ALA A 63 -14.49 -9.31 -13.70
N CYS A 64 -15.20 -8.35 -14.29
CA CYS A 64 -14.90 -6.93 -14.22
C CYS A 64 -16.21 -6.14 -14.20
N ILE A 65 -16.32 -5.17 -13.30
CA ILE A 65 -17.56 -4.42 -13.05
C ILE A 65 -17.24 -2.93 -13.13
N PRO A 66 -17.75 -2.20 -14.13
CA PRO A 66 -17.61 -0.75 -14.20
C PRO A 66 -18.33 -0.08 -13.03
N CYS A 67 -17.65 0.84 -12.36
CA CYS A 67 -18.16 1.55 -11.20
C CYS A 67 -17.79 3.03 -11.24
N LYS A 68 -18.51 3.83 -10.46
CA LYS A 68 -18.12 5.20 -10.09
C LYS A 68 -17.68 5.22 -8.62
N ILE A 69 -16.57 5.86 -8.30
CA ILE A 69 -16.15 6.09 -6.91
C ILE A 69 -17.05 7.15 -6.29
N THR A 70 -17.67 6.83 -5.14
CA THR A 70 -18.55 7.74 -4.40
C THR A 70 -17.89 8.34 -3.16
N SER A 71 -16.96 7.62 -2.54
CA SER A 71 -16.12 8.14 -1.46
C SER A 71 -14.78 7.40 -1.39
N VAL A 72 -13.77 8.09 -0.87
CA VAL A 72 -12.46 7.54 -0.51
C VAL A 72 -12.09 8.09 0.86
N GLU A 73 -11.78 7.21 1.79
CA GLU A 73 -11.27 7.56 3.11
C GLU A 73 -9.87 6.99 3.31
N TYR A 74 -8.95 7.85 3.73
CA TYR A 74 -7.56 7.51 4.03
C TYR A 74 -7.44 7.13 5.50
N LEU A 75 -7.09 5.87 5.76
CA LEU A 75 -7.08 5.29 7.10
C LEU A 75 -5.74 4.63 7.41
N ALA A 76 -5.47 4.41 8.69
CA ALA A 76 -4.33 3.65 9.15
C ALA A 76 -4.70 2.77 10.34
N ASP A 77 -4.14 1.57 10.38
CA ASP A 77 -4.31 0.67 11.52
C ASP A 77 -3.60 1.22 12.75
N PHE A 78 -4.32 1.33 13.86
CA PHE A 78 -3.83 2.03 15.06
C PHE A 78 -2.67 1.34 15.78
N GLU A 79 -2.47 0.04 15.55
CA GLU A 79 -1.40 -0.74 16.18
C GLU A 79 -0.17 -0.79 15.30
N THR A 80 -0.39 -1.02 14.00
CA THR A 80 0.67 -1.33 13.04
C THR A 80 1.10 -0.12 12.21
N ASP A 81 0.35 0.98 12.22
CA ASP A 81 0.52 2.13 11.32
C ASP A 81 0.36 1.76 9.83
N GLU A 82 -0.22 0.60 9.50
CA GLU A 82 -0.44 0.16 8.12
C GLU A 82 -1.49 1.06 7.46
N ALA A 83 -1.12 1.73 6.37
CA ALA A 83 -2.01 2.58 5.60
C ALA A 83 -2.97 1.72 4.76
N TYR A 84 -4.25 2.03 4.82
CA TYR A 84 -5.28 1.42 3.98
C TYR A 84 -6.36 2.44 3.63
N ALA A 85 -7.12 2.18 2.58
CA ALA A 85 -8.21 3.05 2.18
C ALA A 85 -9.53 2.31 2.21
N ARG A 86 -10.58 3.05 2.55
CA ARG A 86 -11.97 2.59 2.44
C ARG A 86 -12.63 3.33 1.29
N MET A 87 -13.19 2.59 0.34
CA MET A 87 -13.80 3.15 -0.85
C MET A 87 -15.23 2.65 -0.99
N CYS A 88 -16.15 3.55 -1.34
CA CYS A 88 -17.52 3.19 -1.70
C CYS A 88 -17.71 3.32 -3.21
N LEU A 89 -18.20 2.27 -3.85
CA LEU A 89 -18.35 2.17 -5.30
C LEU A 89 -19.83 2.03 -5.65
N GLN A 90 -20.24 2.69 -6.73
CA GLN A 90 -21.55 2.53 -7.34
C GLN A 90 -21.39 1.80 -8.69
N PRO A 91 -21.89 0.56 -8.84
CA PRO A 91 -21.88 -0.15 -10.12
C PRO A 91 -22.65 0.59 -11.21
N LEU A 92 -22.19 0.42 -12.45
CA LEU A 92 -22.77 0.97 -13.67
C LEU A 92 -23.11 -0.17 -14.65
N PRO A 93 -24.22 -0.90 -14.43
CA PRO A 93 -24.52 -2.14 -15.16
C PRO A 93 -24.79 -1.94 -16.66
N ASN A 94 -25.18 -0.73 -17.08
CA ASN A 94 -25.49 -0.40 -18.47
C ASN A 94 -24.29 0.24 -19.20
N LEU A 95 -23.13 0.35 -18.56
CA LEU A 95 -21.95 0.95 -19.17
C LEU A 95 -21.18 -0.13 -19.92
N ASP A 96 -21.33 -0.18 -21.24
CA ASP A 96 -20.43 -0.98 -22.05
C ASP A 96 -19.04 -0.33 -22.06
N LEU A 97 -18.02 -1.15 -21.83
CA LEU A 97 -16.62 -0.75 -21.96
C LEU A 97 -16.28 -0.36 -23.41
N SER A 98 -17.15 -0.64 -24.38
CA SER A 98 -17.05 -0.15 -25.76
C SER A 98 -17.57 1.30 -25.94
N ASP A 99 -18.58 1.74 -25.18
CA ASP A 99 -19.37 2.95 -25.48
C ASP A 99 -18.85 4.26 -24.87
N VAL A 100 -18.12 4.23 -23.74
CA VAL A 100 -17.56 5.47 -23.16
C VAL A 100 -16.52 6.09 -24.12
N HIS A 101 -16.79 7.31 -24.60
CA HIS A 101 -15.88 8.08 -25.44
C HIS A 101 -14.65 8.53 -24.63
N ASN A 102 -13.48 8.58 -25.27
CA ASN A 102 -12.23 9.05 -24.66
C ASN A 102 -12.32 10.48 -24.11
N GLU A 103 -13.29 11.27 -24.58
CA GLU A 103 -13.55 12.66 -24.18
C GLU A 103 -14.30 12.78 -22.83
N ASP A 104 -15.14 11.79 -22.46
CA ASP A 104 -15.88 11.78 -21.18
C ASP A 104 -15.00 11.34 -19.99
N CYS A 105 -13.87 10.72 -20.30
CA CYS A 105 -12.79 10.40 -19.37
C CYS A 105 -11.64 11.35 -19.67
N SER A 106 -11.84 12.65 -19.41
CA SER A 106 -10.70 13.55 -19.26
C SER A 106 -9.74 12.86 -18.29
N GLU A 107 -8.60 12.39 -18.77
CA GLU A 107 -7.41 12.30 -17.95
C GLU A 107 -7.23 13.73 -17.46
N SER A 108 -7.84 14.05 -16.31
CA SER A 108 -7.45 15.22 -15.57
C SER A 108 -5.95 15.10 -15.54
N SER A 109 -5.30 16.16 -16.00
CA SER A 109 -3.87 16.38 -15.99
C SER A 109 -3.25 16.25 -14.58
N SER A 110 -3.95 15.67 -13.60
CA SER A 110 -3.49 15.32 -12.25
C SER A 110 -2.35 14.32 -12.25
N PHE A 111 -2.14 13.51 -13.31
CA PHE A 111 -0.89 12.73 -13.47
C PHE A 111 0.36 13.64 -13.59
N ARG A 112 0.18 14.92 -13.93
CA ARG A 112 1.26 15.91 -14.05
C ARG A 112 1.26 16.99 -12.95
N GLN A 113 0.28 16.99 -12.03
CA GLN A 113 0.04 18.17 -11.18
C GLN A 113 -0.30 17.91 -9.71
N ARG A 114 -0.10 16.70 -9.17
CA ARG A 114 0.27 16.67 -7.74
C ARG A 114 1.71 17.15 -7.68
N GLU A 115 1.89 18.41 -7.28
CA GLU A 115 3.19 18.97 -6.88
C GLU A 115 3.94 17.86 -6.15
N LYS A 116 5.09 17.49 -6.71
CA LYS A 116 5.89 16.35 -6.28
C LYS A 116 6.03 16.42 -4.76
N LEU A 117 5.22 15.62 -4.04
CA LEU A 117 5.18 15.63 -2.59
C LEU A 117 6.61 15.52 -2.10
N VAL A 118 7.08 16.52 -1.35
CA VAL A 118 8.44 16.52 -0.82
C VAL A 118 8.44 15.54 0.33
N SER A 119 8.56 14.27 -0.03
CA SER A 119 8.63 13.13 0.87
C SER A 119 10.01 12.49 0.78
N PHE A 120 10.42 11.91 1.89
CA PHE A 120 11.66 11.17 1.98
C PHE A 120 11.43 9.90 2.76
N ALA A 121 11.77 8.76 2.17
CA ALA A 121 11.70 7.47 2.83
C ALA A 121 13.11 6.88 3.02
N LYS A 122 13.36 6.34 4.21
CA LYS A 122 14.62 5.66 4.56
C LYS A 122 14.35 4.36 5.28
N THR A 123 14.91 3.29 4.72
CA THR A 123 15.06 2.01 5.40
C THR A 123 15.96 2.17 6.62
N LEU A 124 15.45 1.78 7.78
CA LEU A 124 16.17 1.83 9.04
C LEU A 124 17.31 0.82 9.04
N THR A 125 18.51 1.29 9.37
CA THR A 125 19.65 0.41 9.61
C THR A 125 19.60 -0.11 11.05
N GLN A 126 20.46 -1.09 11.36
CA GLN A 126 20.62 -1.59 12.72
C GLN A 126 20.97 -0.49 13.72
N SER A 127 21.74 0.53 13.31
CA SER A 127 22.09 1.66 14.18
C SER A 127 20.96 2.65 14.38
N ASP A 128 20.01 2.75 13.45
CA ASP A 128 18.83 3.60 13.63
C ASP A 128 17.81 2.93 14.56
N ALA A 129 17.68 1.60 14.52
CA ALA A 129 16.66 0.87 15.29
C ALA A 129 17.16 0.32 16.66
N ASN A 130 18.38 0.63 17.08
CA ASN A 130 18.92 0.14 18.35
C ASN A 130 18.48 1.01 19.55
N ASN A 131 18.38 0.39 20.73
CA ASN A 131 18.10 1.09 21.97
C ASN A 131 19.34 1.87 22.43
N GLY A 132 19.41 3.14 22.06
CA GLY A 132 20.49 4.07 22.44
C GLY A 132 21.12 4.83 21.26
N GLY A 133 20.82 4.46 20.02
CA GLY A 133 21.23 5.19 18.83
C GLY A 133 20.28 6.33 18.45
N GLY A 134 20.76 7.19 17.57
CA GLY A 134 19.97 8.24 16.92
C GLY A 134 19.71 7.91 15.46
N PHE A 135 18.69 8.52 14.88
CA PHE A 135 18.39 8.37 13.45
C PHE A 135 19.29 9.28 12.63
N SER A 136 19.99 8.72 11.64
CA SER A 136 20.77 9.52 10.69
C SER A 136 19.88 10.07 9.57
N ILE A 137 19.70 11.39 9.52
CA ILE A 137 18.91 12.05 8.47
C ILE A 137 19.81 12.30 7.25
N PRO A 138 19.45 11.83 6.05
CA PRO A 138 20.18 12.19 4.84
C PRO A 138 20.10 13.69 4.55
N ARG A 139 21.20 14.26 4.05
CA ARG A 139 21.33 15.71 3.87
C ARG A 139 20.20 16.33 3.05
N TYR A 140 19.85 15.70 1.93
CA TYR A 140 18.73 16.15 1.08
C TYR A 140 17.42 16.29 1.87
N CYS A 141 17.11 15.33 2.74
CA CYS A 141 15.91 15.36 3.57
C CYS A 141 15.96 16.50 4.60
N ALA A 142 17.12 16.71 5.24
CA ALA A 142 17.30 17.80 6.18
C ALA A 142 17.14 19.19 5.52
N ASP A 143 17.61 19.34 4.27
CA ASP A 143 17.60 20.61 3.54
C ASP A 143 16.21 20.91 2.92
N THR A 144 15.39 19.90 2.63
CA THR A 144 14.12 20.07 1.88
C THR A 144 12.85 19.88 2.71
N ILE A 145 12.88 19.03 3.75
CA ILE A 145 11.69 18.65 4.52
C ILE A 145 11.72 19.25 5.92
N PHE A 146 12.89 19.24 6.56
CA PHE A 146 13.03 19.69 7.94
C PHE A 146 13.07 21.22 8.03
N PRO A 147 12.63 21.82 9.16
CA PRO A 147 12.90 23.21 9.43
C PRO A 147 14.42 23.49 9.41
N PRO A 148 14.88 24.61 8.81
CA PRO A 148 16.30 24.90 8.70
C PRO A 148 16.94 25.08 10.07
N LEU A 149 18.17 24.57 10.23
CA LEU A 149 18.97 24.79 11.44
C LEU A 149 19.61 26.17 11.42
N ASP A 150 19.76 26.76 12.60
CA ASP A 150 20.64 27.90 12.80
C ASP A 150 22.09 27.42 12.91
N TYR A 151 22.86 27.57 11.82
CA TYR A 151 24.25 27.15 11.73
C TYR A 151 25.24 28.07 12.45
N THR A 152 24.79 29.19 13.01
CA THR A 152 25.64 30.07 13.84
C THR A 152 25.88 29.47 15.22
N GLN A 153 25.03 28.54 15.67
CA GLN A 153 25.16 27.83 16.93
C GLN A 153 26.21 26.70 16.85
N ASN A 154 26.81 26.35 17.99
CA ASN A 154 27.79 25.27 18.08
C ASN A 154 27.47 24.29 19.23
N PRO A 155 26.94 23.08 18.96
CA PRO A 155 26.50 22.58 17.64
C PRO A 155 25.12 23.15 17.22
N PRO A 156 24.82 23.26 15.92
CA PRO A 156 23.48 23.60 15.43
C PRO A 156 22.44 22.58 15.89
N VAL A 157 21.40 23.03 16.61
CA VAL A 157 20.40 22.16 17.23
C VAL A 157 19.04 22.81 17.32
N GLN A 158 17.97 22.02 17.20
CA GLN A 158 16.61 22.47 17.43
C GLN A 158 15.73 21.32 17.94
N MET A 159 14.59 21.67 18.54
CA MET A 159 13.51 20.73 18.83
C MET A 159 12.47 20.82 17.73
N ILE A 160 12.12 19.69 17.13
CA ILE A 160 11.08 19.59 16.10
C ILE A 160 9.90 18.77 16.62
N LEU A 161 8.72 19.06 16.09
CA LEU A 161 7.51 18.27 16.28
C LEU A 161 7.15 17.65 14.94
N ALA A 162 6.94 16.34 14.92
CA ALA A 162 6.44 15.62 13.75
C ALA A 162 5.11 14.96 14.08
N LYS A 163 4.09 15.15 13.24
CA LYS A 163 2.77 14.53 13.40
C LYS A 163 2.75 13.18 12.71
N ASP A 164 2.33 12.12 13.40
CA ASP A 164 2.19 10.80 12.78
C ASP A 164 0.86 10.62 12.04
N ILE A 165 0.67 9.45 11.40
CA ILE A 165 -0.51 9.14 10.59
C ILE A 165 -1.82 9.13 11.38
N HIS A 166 -1.75 9.01 12.71
CA HIS A 166 -2.89 9.09 13.63
C HIS A 166 -3.06 10.48 14.25
N GLY A 167 -2.24 11.45 13.82
CA GLY A 167 -2.26 12.81 14.32
C GLY A 167 -1.51 13.04 15.63
N ARG A 168 -0.77 12.04 16.13
CA ARG A 168 -0.01 12.17 17.39
C ARG A 168 1.29 12.93 17.13
N LEU A 169 1.59 13.89 18.01
CA LEU A 169 2.82 14.68 17.93
C LEU A 169 4.00 13.96 18.59
N TRP A 170 5.09 13.86 17.86
CA TRP A 170 6.36 13.30 18.29
C TRP A 170 7.43 14.39 18.35
N LYS A 171 8.04 14.55 19.52
CA LYS A 171 9.08 15.55 19.75
C LYS A 171 10.46 14.94 19.56
N PHE A 172 11.26 15.50 18.66
CA PHE A 172 12.62 15.05 18.38
C PHE A 172 13.63 16.17 18.54
N ARG A 173 14.84 15.82 19.00
CA ARG A 173 16.00 16.72 18.98
C ARG A 173 16.79 16.51 17.69
N HIS A 174 16.71 17.47 16.77
CA HIS A 174 17.48 17.52 15.53
C HIS A 174 18.79 18.28 15.76
N ILE A 175 19.92 17.62 15.49
CA ILE A 175 21.26 18.17 15.72
C ILE A 175 22.19 17.89 14.54
N TYR A 176 23.03 18.85 14.16
CA TYR A 176 24.08 18.69 13.16
C TYR A 176 25.45 18.61 13.85
N ARG A 177 26.03 17.41 13.91
CA ARG A 177 27.28 17.16 14.67
C ARG A 177 28.08 15.97 14.11
N GLY A 178 29.22 15.68 14.75
CA GLY A 178 30.09 14.55 14.41
C GLY A 178 31.18 14.91 13.39
N THR A 179 32.03 13.93 13.08
CA THR A 179 33.17 14.08 12.15
C THR A 179 33.21 12.87 11.21
N PRO A 180 32.82 13.00 9.93
CA PRO A 180 32.24 14.19 9.31
C PRO A 180 30.87 14.56 9.90
N ARG A 181 30.47 15.83 9.80
CA ARG A 181 29.20 16.33 10.36
C ARG A 181 28.00 15.72 9.62
N ARG A 182 26.99 15.29 10.38
CA ARG A 182 25.76 14.66 9.88
C ARG A 182 24.54 15.19 10.64
N HIS A 183 23.39 15.15 10.00
CA HIS A 183 22.11 15.45 10.63
C HIS A 183 21.60 14.22 11.38
N LEU A 184 21.21 14.41 12.64
CA LEU A 184 20.78 13.34 13.52
C LEU A 184 19.50 13.71 14.27
N LEU A 185 18.57 12.76 14.42
CA LEU A 185 17.58 12.80 15.50
C LEU A 185 18.12 12.02 16.70
N THR A 186 18.14 12.66 17.85
CA THR A 186 18.70 12.09 19.09
C THR A 186 17.61 11.89 20.14
N THR A 187 17.43 12.81 21.07
CA THR A 187 16.36 12.76 22.08
C THR A 187 14.99 12.61 21.41
N GLY A 188 14.17 11.70 21.93
CA GLY A 188 12.85 11.36 21.40
C GLY A 188 12.84 10.21 20.39
N TRP A 189 13.94 9.99 19.66
CA TRP A 189 14.00 8.96 18.62
C TRP A 189 13.86 7.53 19.17
N SER A 190 14.65 7.15 20.17
CA SER A 190 14.55 5.80 20.76
C SER A 190 13.18 5.54 21.40
N ASN A 191 12.51 6.57 21.93
CA ASN A 191 11.15 6.46 22.43
C ASN A 191 10.14 6.18 21.30
N PHE A 192 10.28 6.86 20.15
CA PHE A 192 9.49 6.57 18.95
C PHE A 192 9.70 5.14 18.46
N VAL A 193 10.96 4.70 18.32
CA VAL A 193 11.32 3.33 17.94
C VAL A 193 10.69 2.29 18.86
N ASN A 194 10.75 2.51 20.17
CA ASN A 194 10.21 1.57 21.15
C ASN A 194 8.67 1.54 21.15
N GLN A 195 8.02 2.70 21.14
CA GLN A 195 6.55 2.76 21.16
C GLN A 195 5.94 2.23 19.85
N LYS A 196 6.53 2.57 18.70
CA LYS A 196 6.10 2.08 17.38
C LYS A 196 6.64 0.68 17.06
N LYS A 197 7.46 0.11 17.94
CA LYS A 197 8.08 -1.22 17.82
C LYS A 197 8.74 -1.37 16.45
N LEU A 198 9.70 -0.50 16.14
CA LEU A 198 10.43 -0.51 14.86
C LEU A 198 11.67 -1.41 14.95
N VAL A 199 12.06 -2.04 13.83
CA VAL A 199 13.32 -2.78 13.66
C VAL A 199 14.06 -2.33 12.40
N ALA A 200 15.32 -2.73 12.28
CA ALA A 200 16.07 -2.60 11.04
C ALA A 200 15.32 -3.28 9.89
N GLY A 201 15.28 -2.60 8.75
CA GLY A 201 14.47 -2.98 7.59
C GLY A 201 13.14 -2.23 7.49
N ASP A 202 12.52 -1.82 8.61
CA ASP A 202 11.34 -0.94 8.54
C ASP A 202 11.74 0.40 7.88
N VAL A 203 10.81 1.06 7.20
CA VAL A 203 11.03 2.32 6.51
C VAL A 203 10.36 3.46 7.27
N ILE A 204 11.09 4.55 7.48
CA ILE A 204 10.53 5.80 7.97
C ILE A 204 10.35 6.78 6.84
N VAL A 205 9.18 7.39 6.81
CA VAL A 205 8.79 8.39 5.83
C VAL A 205 8.69 9.73 6.55
N PHE A 206 9.32 10.76 6.02
CA PHE A 206 9.08 12.15 6.42
C PHE A 206 8.42 12.89 5.27
N VAL A 207 7.43 13.71 5.58
CA VAL A 207 6.72 14.56 4.62
C VAL A 207 6.62 15.94 5.21
N ARG A 208 6.75 16.97 4.38
CA ARG A 208 6.27 18.31 4.73
C ARG A 208 4.98 18.55 3.97
N ASN A 209 3.86 18.58 4.68
CA ASN A 209 2.56 18.71 4.02
C ASN A 209 2.31 20.13 3.50
N SER A 210 1.24 20.34 2.75
CA SER A 210 0.82 21.66 2.24
C SER A 210 0.60 22.71 3.34
N ASP A 211 0.24 22.32 4.57
CA ASP A 211 0.17 23.22 5.73
C ASP A 211 1.56 23.62 6.28
N GLY A 212 2.64 23.09 5.69
CA GLY A 212 4.01 23.31 6.13
C GLY A 212 4.39 22.53 7.40
N GLN A 213 3.56 21.60 7.85
CA GLN A 213 3.80 20.76 9.02
C GLN A 213 4.72 19.59 8.67
N LEU A 214 5.62 19.27 9.59
CA LEU A 214 6.44 18.06 9.49
C LEU A 214 5.62 16.85 9.94
N CYS A 215 5.59 15.83 9.09
CA CYS A 215 4.86 14.59 9.29
C CYS A 215 5.82 13.39 9.28
N VAL A 216 5.50 12.35 10.04
CA VAL A 216 6.29 11.11 10.12
C VAL A 216 5.40 9.88 9.93
N GLY A 217 5.79 9.01 9.01
CA GLY A 217 5.09 7.79 8.64
C GLY A 217 5.98 6.57 8.76
N ILE A 218 5.35 5.39 8.81
CA ILE A 218 6.05 4.10 8.92
C ILE A 218 5.59 3.22 7.75
N ARG A 219 6.53 2.50 7.14
CA ARG A 219 6.25 1.33 6.31
C ARG A 219 6.97 0.14 6.92
N ARG A 220 6.25 -0.87 7.39
CA ARG A 220 6.87 -2.04 8.01
C ARG A 220 7.50 -2.96 6.96
N ALA A 221 8.66 -3.52 7.26
CA ALA A 221 9.32 -4.49 6.40
C ALA A 221 8.47 -5.76 6.30
N THR A 222 8.14 -6.19 5.09
CA THR A 222 7.46 -7.48 4.87
C THR A 222 8.48 -8.62 4.97
N ARG A 223 8.54 -9.31 6.13
CA ARG A 223 9.33 -10.55 6.26
C ARG A 223 8.62 -11.68 5.50
N GLY A 224 9.14 -12.07 4.34
CA GLY A 224 8.63 -13.21 3.56
C GLY A 224 8.56 -12.95 2.05
N LEU A 225 8.39 -11.70 1.64
CA LEU A 225 8.61 -11.27 0.24
C LEU A 225 10.09 -10.89 0.08
N ARG A 226 10.96 -11.89 0.09
CA ARG A 226 12.40 -11.72 -0.20
C ARG A 226 12.54 -11.09 -1.59
N HIS A 227 12.77 -9.77 -1.61
CA HIS A 227 12.72 -8.94 -2.80
C HIS A 227 11.34 -9.04 -3.51
N ALA A 228 10.83 -7.90 -3.97
CA ALA A 228 10.23 -7.93 -5.31
C ALA A 228 11.36 -8.20 -6.32
N SER A 229 12.02 -9.36 -6.23
CA SER A 229 12.48 -10.04 -7.43
C SER A 229 11.18 -10.30 -8.13
N VAL A 230 11.03 -9.67 -9.30
CA VAL A 230 10.21 -10.18 -10.39
C VAL A 230 9.98 -11.67 -10.12
N PRO A 231 8.76 -12.12 -9.78
CA PRO A 231 8.45 -13.53 -9.90
C PRO A 231 8.88 -13.85 -11.31
N SER A 232 9.96 -14.62 -11.48
CA SER A 232 10.53 -14.95 -12.79
C SER A 232 9.53 -15.75 -13.65
N GLN A 233 8.30 -15.94 -13.13
CA GLN A 233 7.20 -16.68 -13.68
C GLN A 233 5.89 -16.01 -13.19
N PHE A 234 5.48 -14.89 -13.81
CA PHE A 234 4.10 -14.44 -13.67
C PHE A 234 3.23 -15.41 -14.48
N GLY A 235 2.44 -16.26 -13.81
CA GLY A 235 1.44 -17.12 -14.44
C GLY A 235 1.69 -18.63 -14.42
N LEU A 236 2.64 -19.13 -13.63
CA LEU A 236 2.67 -20.56 -13.28
C LEU A 236 2.13 -20.74 -11.87
N GLN A 237 1.20 -21.68 -11.71
CA GLN A 237 0.59 -22.09 -10.46
C GLN A 237 1.67 -22.32 -9.41
N GLU A 238 1.61 -21.58 -8.30
CA GLU A 238 2.52 -21.76 -7.16
C GLU A 238 2.51 -23.24 -6.77
N SER A 239 3.67 -23.88 -6.84
CA SER A 239 3.80 -25.30 -6.50
C SER A 239 3.47 -25.54 -5.04
N ALA A 240 2.83 -26.67 -4.74
CA ALA A 240 2.39 -27.06 -3.40
C ALA A 240 3.51 -27.03 -2.33
N ASP A 241 4.77 -27.11 -2.76
CA ASP A 241 5.94 -27.11 -1.88
C ASP A 241 6.22 -25.76 -1.23
N GLN A 242 5.83 -24.62 -1.84
CA GLN A 242 6.00 -23.29 -1.22
C GLN A 242 4.92 -22.99 -0.16
N ARG A 243 3.72 -23.58 -0.29
CA ARG A 243 2.67 -23.52 0.74
C ARG A 243 3.08 -24.21 2.03
N SER A 244 3.82 -25.30 1.93
CA SER A 244 4.33 -26.06 3.08
C SER A 244 5.27 -25.22 3.97
N LEU A 245 6.17 -24.43 3.37
CA LEU A 245 7.10 -23.59 4.14
C LEU A 245 6.41 -22.42 4.87
N LEU A 246 5.43 -21.77 4.23
CA LEU A 246 4.62 -20.72 4.87
C LEU A 246 3.73 -21.28 5.99
N GLN A 247 3.22 -22.50 5.81
CA GLN A 247 2.40 -23.18 6.82
C GLN A 247 3.23 -23.74 7.98
N GLN A 248 4.51 -24.07 7.74
CA GLN A 248 5.45 -24.54 8.76
C GLN A 248 5.97 -23.38 9.64
N GLU A 249 6.10 -22.17 9.10
CA GLU A 249 6.47 -20.97 9.88
C GLU A 249 5.34 -20.47 10.81
N LEU A 250 4.07 -20.73 10.47
CA LEU A 250 2.92 -20.43 11.34
C LEU A 250 2.84 -21.38 12.56
N HIS A 251 3.39 -22.58 12.48
CA HIS A 251 3.34 -23.59 13.56
C HIS A 251 4.43 -23.41 14.63
N LEU A 252 5.49 -22.61 14.38
CA LEU A 252 6.56 -22.37 15.35
C LEU A 252 6.21 -21.30 16.41
N GLY A 253 5.02 -20.69 16.34
CA GLY A 253 4.53 -19.71 17.30
C GLY A 253 3.88 -20.29 18.57
N ILE A 254 3.67 -21.60 18.67
CA ILE A 254 2.99 -22.24 19.80
C ILE A 254 3.98 -22.97 20.70
N ARG A 255 4.88 -22.23 21.37
CA ARG A 255 5.47 -22.70 22.64
C ARG A 255 5.68 -21.53 23.62
N ALA A 256 5.30 -21.83 24.87
CA ALA A 256 5.46 -21.06 26.10
C ALA A 256 4.48 -19.89 26.33
N GLY A 257 3.71 -20.06 27.40
CA GLY A 257 2.67 -19.15 27.86
C GLY A 257 3.19 -17.83 28.38
N ASP A 258 2.40 -16.80 28.11
CA ASP A 258 2.27 -15.56 28.86
C ASP A 258 1.01 -14.87 28.33
N ASN A 259 0.03 -14.64 29.20
CA ASN A 259 -1.30 -14.08 28.88
C ASN A 259 -1.26 -12.56 28.62
N ALA A 260 -0.35 -12.10 27.75
CA ALA A 260 -0.36 -10.74 27.21
C ALA A 260 -0.58 -10.79 25.68
N PRO A 261 -1.45 -9.94 25.11
CA PRO A 261 -1.60 -9.89 23.64
C PRO A 261 -0.26 -9.51 23.01
N LYS A 262 0.37 -10.48 22.35
CA LYS A 262 1.64 -10.28 21.64
C LYS A 262 1.36 -9.44 20.40
N PHE A 263 2.06 -8.31 20.29
CA PHE A 263 1.96 -7.44 19.12
C PHE A 263 2.35 -8.18 17.84
N SER A 264 1.42 -8.28 16.90
CA SER A 264 1.73 -8.76 15.55
C SER A 264 2.12 -7.57 14.67
N ARG A 265 3.35 -7.62 14.16
CA ARG A 265 3.87 -6.65 13.17
C ARG A 265 3.19 -6.76 11.81
N HIS A 266 2.58 -7.90 11.56
CA HIS A 266 1.91 -8.27 10.32
C HIS A 266 0.52 -8.74 10.71
N ARG A 267 -0.32 -7.85 11.25
CA ARG A 267 -1.74 -8.17 11.33
C ARG A 267 -2.21 -8.42 9.90
N ASN A 268 -2.94 -9.51 9.72
CA ASN A 268 -3.62 -9.77 8.46
C ASN A 268 -4.48 -8.54 8.15
N THR A 269 -4.54 -8.19 6.88
CA THR A 269 -5.45 -7.17 6.35
C THR A 269 -6.84 -7.31 6.98
N LEU A 270 -7.56 -6.21 7.18
CA LEU A 270 -8.96 -6.27 7.61
C LEU A 270 -9.89 -6.83 6.51
N VAL A 271 -9.36 -7.05 5.30
CA VAL A 271 -10.06 -7.71 4.19
C VAL A 271 -10.26 -9.19 4.54
N THR A 272 -11.52 -9.61 4.58
CA THR A 272 -11.92 -11.01 4.79
C THR A 272 -12.53 -11.57 3.51
N MET A 273 -12.52 -12.89 3.32
CA MET A 273 -13.23 -13.48 2.19
C MET A 273 -14.72 -13.13 2.20
N GLN A 274 -15.33 -13.09 3.38
CA GLN A 274 -16.72 -12.69 3.51
C GLN A 274 -16.98 -11.28 2.95
N SER A 275 -16.17 -10.29 3.31
CA SER A 275 -16.32 -8.93 2.79
C SER A 275 -16.10 -8.85 1.27
N VAL A 276 -15.21 -9.67 0.71
CA VAL A 276 -15.01 -9.74 -0.74
C VAL A 276 -16.24 -10.33 -1.44
N VAL A 277 -16.81 -11.40 -0.88
CA VAL A 277 -18.02 -12.05 -1.39
C VAL A 277 -19.21 -11.06 -1.35
N GLU A 278 -19.42 -10.39 -0.22
CA GLU A 278 -20.48 -9.39 -0.05
C GLU A 278 -20.34 -8.25 -1.07
N ALA A 279 -19.13 -7.72 -1.26
CA ALA A 279 -18.84 -6.71 -2.26
C ALA A 279 -19.14 -7.21 -3.69
N ALA A 280 -18.72 -8.42 -4.04
CA ALA A 280 -18.98 -9.00 -5.37
C ALA A 280 -20.47 -9.22 -5.64
N VAL A 281 -21.24 -9.69 -4.65
CA VAL A 281 -22.69 -9.88 -4.76
C VAL A 281 -23.41 -8.53 -4.91
N ALA A 282 -23.06 -7.55 -4.08
CA ALA A 282 -23.64 -6.21 -4.16
C ALA A 282 -23.33 -5.55 -5.51
N ALA A 283 -22.08 -5.64 -5.96
CA ALA A 283 -21.65 -5.12 -7.25
C ALA A 283 -22.42 -5.75 -8.42
N SER A 284 -22.59 -7.08 -8.41
CA SER A 284 -23.34 -7.81 -9.44
C SER A 284 -24.83 -7.47 -9.44
N SER A 285 -25.37 -7.07 -8.29
CA SER A 285 -26.77 -6.66 -8.13
C SER A 285 -27.02 -5.18 -8.44
N GLY A 286 -25.99 -4.42 -8.84
CA GLY A 286 -26.10 -2.99 -9.11
C GLY A 286 -26.15 -2.10 -7.86
N ASN A 287 -25.93 -2.67 -6.67
CA ASN A 287 -26.01 -1.94 -5.41
C ASN A 287 -24.67 -1.29 -5.05
N PRO A 288 -24.66 -0.09 -4.45
CA PRO A 288 -23.44 0.49 -3.92
C PRO A 288 -22.84 -0.41 -2.83
N PHE A 289 -21.52 -0.48 -2.81
CA PHE A 289 -20.78 -1.38 -1.93
C PHE A 289 -19.46 -0.75 -1.45
N GLU A 290 -18.99 -1.22 -0.31
CA GLU A 290 -17.74 -0.77 0.31
C GLU A 290 -16.63 -1.80 0.09
N ILE A 291 -15.41 -1.32 -0.14
CA ILE A 291 -14.20 -2.15 -0.17
C ILE A 291 -13.10 -1.52 0.68
N LEU A 292 -12.24 -2.39 1.22
CA LEU A 292 -10.99 -2.00 1.85
C LEU A 292 -9.83 -2.30 0.88
N TYR A 293 -8.96 -1.32 0.69
CA TYR A 293 -7.78 -1.44 -0.16
C TYR A 293 -6.52 -1.27 0.67
N TYR A 294 -5.66 -2.29 0.66
CA TYR A 294 -4.35 -2.29 1.29
C TYR A 294 -3.25 -2.15 0.22
N PRO A 295 -2.72 -0.94 0.00
CA PRO A 295 -1.71 -0.66 -1.03
C PRO A 295 -0.45 -1.54 -0.96
N ARG A 296 -0.04 -1.96 0.24
CA ARG A 296 1.16 -2.78 0.45
C ARG A 296 0.88 -4.27 0.60
N ALA A 297 -0.39 -4.70 0.58
CA ALA A 297 -0.75 -6.11 0.70
C ALA A 297 -0.59 -6.89 -0.62
N SER A 298 -0.78 -6.24 -1.76
CA SER A 298 -0.58 -6.82 -3.08
C SER A 298 -0.04 -5.76 -4.05
N ALA A 299 0.80 -6.20 -5.00
CA ALA A 299 1.30 -5.35 -6.07
C ALA A 299 0.25 -5.05 -7.16
N SER A 300 -0.89 -5.76 -7.14
CA SER A 300 -1.94 -5.62 -8.17
C SER A 300 -3.07 -4.71 -7.68
N GLU A 301 -3.36 -3.65 -8.45
CA GLU A 301 -4.50 -2.79 -8.23
C GLU A 301 -5.77 -3.45 -8.78
N PHE A 302 -6.77 -3.68 -7.93
CA PHE A 302 -8.03 -4.32 -8.34
C PHE A 302 -9.19 -3.34 -8.58
N CYS A 303 -8.93 -2.05 -8.37
CA CYS A 303 -9.84 -0.96 -8.65
C CYS A 303 -9.10 0.05 -9.54
N VAL A 304 -9.20 -0.14 -10.86
CA VAL A 304 -8.34 0.54 -11.85
C VAL A 304 -9.17 1.54 -12.63
N ASN A 305 -8.61 2.71 -12.97
CA ASN A 305 -9.30 3.69 -13.81
C ASN A 305 -9.83 3.07 -15.11
N LEU A 306 -11.07 3.38 -15.45
CA LEU A 306 -11.78 2.77 -16.57
C LEU A 306 -11.12 3.07 -17.92
N SER A 307 -10.63 4.29 -18.10
CA SER A 307 -9.85 4.69 -19.29
C SER A 307 -8.56 3.89 -19.45
N THR A 308 -7.84 3.61 -18.36
CA THR A 308 -6.63 2.78 -18.35
C THR A 308 -6.96 1.35 -18.79
N VAL A 309 -8.02 0.76 -18.24
CA VAL A 309 -8.47 -0.60 -18.61
C VAL A 309 -8.88 -0.65 -20.08
N LYS A 310 -9.66 0.32 -20.57
CA LYS A 310 -10.04 0.39 -21.98
C LYS A 310 -8.84 0.45 -22.91
N LYS A 311 -7.88 1.35 -22.65
CA LYS A 311 -6.64 1.47 -23.43
C LYS A 311 -5.86 0.15 -23.43
N ALA A 312 -5.76 -0.53 -22.29
CA ALA A 312 -5.07 -1.81 -22.17
C ALA A 312 -5.77 -2.95 -22.94
N LEU A 313 -7.10 -2.96 -22.97
CA LEU A 313 -7.90 -3.97 -23.70
C LEU A 313 -7.93 -3.73 -25.22
N GLN A 314 -7.68 -2.51 -25.69
CA GLN A 314 -7.52 -2.19 -27.11
C GLN A 314 -6.19 -2.68 -27.68
N VAL A 315 -5.20 -3.00 -26.83
CA VAL A 315 -3.93 -3.57 -27.27
C VAL A 315 -4.13 -5.04 -27.62
N THR A 316 -3.80 -5.41 -28.85
CA THR A 316 -3.72 -6.82 -29.27
C THR A 316 -2.45 -7.45 -28.70
N TRP A 317 -2.53 -7.92 -27.46
CA TRP A 317 -1.42 -8.62 -26.80
C TRP A 317 -1.13 -9.95 -27.49
N VAL A 318 0.15 -10.19 -27.84
CA VAL A 318 0.61 -11.46 -28.44
C VAL A 318 1.88 -11.97 -27.76
N SER A 319 2.09 -13.28 -27.84
CA SER A 319 3.34 -13.91 -27.40
C SER A 319 4.53 -13.28 -28.12
N GLY A 320 5.61 -13.02 -27.38
CA GLY A 320 6.81 -12.34 -27.85
C GLY A 320 6.79 -10.81 -27.72
N MET A 321 5.65 -10.19 -27.43
CA MET A 321 5.59 -8.74 -27.21
C MET A 321 6.42 -8.33 -26.00
N ARG A 322 7.20 -7.26 -26.14
CA ARG A 322 7.97 -6.67 -25.04
C ARG A 322 7.17 -5.56 -24.38
N PHE A 323 7.26 -5.47 -23.06
CA PHE A 323 6.66 -4.40 -22.28
C PHE A 323 7.65 -3.85 -21.26
N LYS A 324 7.30 -2.71 -20.68
CA LYS A 324 7.97 -2.11 -19.53
C LYS A 324 6.98 -2.06 -18.38
N MET A 325 7.43 -2.43 -17.20
CA MET A 325 6.66 -2.32 -15.97
C MET A 325 7.46 -1.49 -14.96
N ALA A 326 6.82 -0.47 -14.40
CA ALA A 326 7.38 0.27 -13.29
C ALA A 326 7.14 -0.54 -12.01
N LEU A 327 8.20 -0.76 -11.23
CA LEU A 327 8.11 -1.26 -9.87
C LEU A 327 9.01 -0.39 -9.01
N GLU A 328 8.44 0.18 -7.97
CA GLU A 328 9.16 1.09 -7.11
C GLU A 328 9.89 0.37 -5.98
N THR A 329 11.02 0.95 -5.62
CA THR A 329 11.80 0.51 -4.47
C THR A 329 11.12 0.89 -3.16
N GLU A 330 11.39 0.14 -2.11
CA GLU A 330 10.78 0.32 -0.78
C GLU A 330 11.03 1.71 -0.17
N ASP A 331 12.12 2.37 -0.58
CA ASP A 331 12.51 3.72 -0.20
C ASP A 331 11.93 4.82 -1.11
N ALA A 332 11.07 4.46 -2.09
CA ALA A 332 10.40 5.37 -3.04
C ALA A 332 11.33 6.39 -3.74
N SER A 333 12.64 6.16 -3.71
CA SER A 333 13.63 7.10 -4.22
C SER A 333 13.87 6.93 -5.71
N ARG A 334 13.51 5.75 -6.25
CA ARG A 334 13.72 5.36 -7.65
C ARG A 334 12.60 4.45 -8.15
N THR A 335 12.02 4.82 -9.29
CA THR A 335 11.20 3.89 -10.09
C THR A 335 12.14 3.00 -10.89
N ASN A 336 12.16 1.70 -10.59
CA ASN A 336 12.88 0.73 -11.41
C ASN A 336 11.96 0.29 -12.55
N TRP A 337 12.48 0.39 -13.77
CA TRP A 337 11.78 -0.09 -14.96
C TRP A 337 12.26 -1.49 -15.29
N TYR A 338 11.35 -2.45 -15.22
CA TYR A 338 11.59 -3.84 -15.59
C TYR A 338 11.13 -4.07 -17.01
N MET A 339 12.01 -4.63 -17.83
CA MET A 339 11.68 -5.04 -19.19
C MET A 339 11.09 -6.46 -19.14
N GLY A 340 9.90 -6.63 -19.68
CA GLY A 340 9.26 -7.95 -19.77
C GLY A 340 8.97 -8.38 -21.20
N THR A 341 8.72 -9.67 -21.36
CA THR A 341 8.21 -10.27 -22.59
C THR A 341 6.98 -11.10 -22.25
N VAL A 342 5.90 -10.91 -23.01
CA VAL A 342 4.69 -11.73 -22.94
C VAL A 342 5.03 -13.12 -23.48
N LEU A 343 4.86 -14.15 -22.66
CA LEU A 343 5.09 -15.54 -23.06
C LEU A 343 3.83 -16.14 -23.66
N LYS A 344 2.69 -15.95 -23.01
CA LYS A 344 1.42 -16.55 -23.37
C LYS A 344 0.27 -15.73 -22.81
N LEU A 345 -0.89 -15.85 -23.45
CA LEU A 345 -2.17 -15.40 -22.91
C LEU A 345 -2.92 -16.59 -22.32
N GLY A 346 -3.47 -16.42 -21.12
CA GLY A 346 -4.27 -17.44 -20.46
C GLY A 346 -5.03 -16.87 -19.29
N GLU A 347 -6.33 -17.16 -19.24
CA GLU A 347 -7.18 -16.81 -18.12
C GLU A 347 -6.73 -17.55 -16.86
N LEU A 348 -6.77 -16.87 -15.71
CA LEU A 348 -6.35 -17.44 -14.44
C LEU A 348 -7.27 -18.59 -13.99
N ASP A 349 -8.57 -18.44 -14.21
CA ASP A 349 -9.58 -19.46 -13.93
C ASP A 349 -10.68 -19.41 -15.01
N PRO A 350 -10.50 -20.10 -16.14
CA PRO A 350 -11.45 -20.05 -17.26
C PRO A 350 -12.79 -20.72 -16.96
N ILE A 351 -12.88 -21.50 -15.88
CA ILE A 351 -14.11 -22.20 -15.50
C ILE A 351 -15.03 -21.26 -14.74
N ARG A 352 -14.51 -20.54 -13.73
CA ARG A 352 -15.31 -19.61 -12.91
C ARG A 352 -15.40 -18.21 -13.51
N TRP A 353 -14.37 -17.77 -14.24
CA TRP A 353 -14.27 -16.40 -14.76
C TRP A 353 -13.87 -16.39 -16.23
N PRO A 354 -14.72 -16.96 -17.12
CA PRO A 354 -14.43 -17.00 -18.54
C PRO A 354 -14.22 -15.57 -19.08
N LYS A 355 -13.21 -15.39 -19.93
CA LYS A 355 -12.82 -14.11 -20.53
C LYS A 355 -12.38 -13.03 -19.54
N SER A 356 -12.02 -13.40 -18.32
CA SER A 356 -11.47 -12.42 -17.37
C SER A 356 -10.14 -11.83 -17.89
N PRO A 357 -9.99 -10.49 -17.93
CA PRO A 357 -8.72 -9.86 -18.25
C PRO A 357 -7.75 -9.85 -17.07
N TRP A 358 -8.18 -10.27 -15.86
CA TRP A 358 -7.35 -10.24 -14.66
C TRP A 358 -6.16 -11.20 -14.80
N LYS A 359 -4.94 -10.63 -14.80
CA LYS A 359 -3.66 -11.37 -14.95
C LYS A 359 -3.62 -12.33 -16.15
N ILE A 360 -4.28 -11.95 -17.26
CA ILE A 360 -4.32 -12.76 -18.49
C ILE A 360 -2.95 -12.92 -19.18
N LEU A 361 -2.01 -12.00 -18.92
CA LEU A 361 -0.67 -12.02 -19.51
C LEU A 361 0.30 -12.82 -18.66
N GLN A 362 0.70 -13.99 -19.14
CA GLN A 362 1.83 -14.72 -18.59
C GLN A 362 3.12 -14.11 -19.14
N SER A 363 4.06 -13.75 -18.26
CA SER A 363 5.24 -12.99 -18.66
C SER A 363 6.49 -13.34 -17.88
N PHE A 364 7.62 -13.08 -18.52
CA PHE A 364 8.95 -13.11 -17.92
C PHE A 364 9.51 -11.69 -17.89
N CYS A 365 10.02 -11.22 -16.75
CA CYS A 365 10.73 -9.93 -16.69
C CYS A 365 12.22 -10.13 -16.41
N PHE A 366 13.03 -9.36 -17.13
CA PHE A 366 14.46 -9.25 -16.95
C PHE A 366 14.75 -8.14 -15.91
N ARG A 367 15.74 -8.38 -15.06
CA ARG A 367 16.18 -7.44 -14.03
C ARG A 367 17.14 -6.39 -14.59
#